data_AF-A0A662WW62-F1
#
_entry.id   AF-A0A662WW62-F1
#
_cell.length_a   1.000
_cell.length_b   1.000
_cell.length_c   1.000
_cell.angle_alpha   90.00
_cell.angle_beta   90.00
_cell.angle_gamma   90.00
#
_symmetry.space_group_name_H-M   'P 1'
#
loop_
_entity.id
_entity.type
_entity.pdbx_description
1 polymer ?
#
loop_
_entity_poly.entity_id
_entity_poly.type
_entity_poly.pdbx_seq_one_letter_code
_entity_poly.pdbx_strand_id
1 'polypeptide(L)'
;MALLDSPSGQSESLRLLERIERQLRVDTGADTADTGKSLHVDEDMGEWALPTARPARELWTLVLDVVFAPLSLRIRAAELLNACCAGADADEAEALVRVDERDAHKLRAIVSSTCQALEELDATDAEQAAQLFTWLGFLERVLLATSSEVLFGDILASDAASALVYVNDFKVLVDLVIRECTDLPQDDATRLHFLTLLERILDSPLYLQTQMYRKHELWTLLEALLDAGAEEDSHMPEAVVDKLKQILVRYIDLLD
;
A
#
# COMPACT_ATOMS: atom_id res chain seq x y z
N MET A 1 2.51 -32.26 6.48
CA MET A 1 1.97 -32.56 7.83
C MET A 1 1.16 -31.33 8.22
N ALA A 2 -0.15 -31.42 8.00
CA ALA A 2 -1.09 -30.31 8.19
C ALA A 2 -1.35 -30.12 9.69
N LEU A 3 -0.97 -28.97 10.23
CA LEU A 3 -1.43 -28.51 11.53
C LEU A 3 -2.59 -27.56 11.26
N LEU A 4 -3.77 -28.09 11.56
CA LEU A 4 -5.06 -27.42 11.52
C LEU A 4 -5.01 -26.07 12.24
N ASP A 5 -5.48 -25.04 11.55
CA ASP A 5 -5.92 -23.77 12.12
C ASP A 5 -6.78 -24.02 13.36
N SER A 6 -6.38 -23.47 14.51
CA SER A 6 -7.28 -23.39 15.65
C SER A 6 -8.14 -22.14 15.52
N PRO A 7 -9.48 -22.25 15.44
CA PRO A 7 -10.39 -21.10 15.41
C PRO A 7 -10.29 -20.17 16.63
N SER A 8 -9.54 -20.58 17.66
CA SER A 8 -9.23 -19.75 18.82
C SER A 8 -8.32 -18.56 18.49
N GLY A 9 -7.36 -18.70 17.57
CA GLY A 9 -6.42 -17.63 17.23
C GLY A 9 -7.08 -16.47 16.49
N GLN A 10 -7.96 -16.78 15.53
CA GLN A 10 -8.73 -15.76 14.80
C GLN A 10 -9.70 -15.01 15.72
N SER A 11 -10.33 -15.71 16.68
CA SER A 11 -11.21 -15.09 17.67
C SER A 11 -10.46 -14.14 18.62
N GLU A 12 -9.19 -14.43 18.93
CA GLU A 12 -8.35 -13.57 19.75
C GLU A 12 -7.92 -12.30 19.00
N SER A 13 -7.50 -12.41 17.74
CA SER A 13 -7.14 -11.27 16.89
C SER A 13 -8.32 -10.33 16.61
N LEU A 14 -9.53 -10.87 16.43
CA LEU A 14 -10.77 -10.08 16.31
C LEU A 14 -11.07 -9.29 17.59
N ARG A 15 -10.99 -9.95 18.76
CA ARG A 15 -11.19 -9.28 20.06
C ARG A 15 -10.13 -8.21 20.33
N LEU A 16 -8.91 -8.44 19.85
CA LEU A 16 -7.83 -7.46 19.91
C LEU A 16 -8.16 -6.21 19.10
N LEU A 17 -8.59 -6.36 17.84
CA LEU A 17 -9.04 -5.23 17.00
C LEU A 17 -10.21 -4.48 17.61
N GLU A 18 -11.25 -5.17 18.07
CA GLU A 18 -12.40 -4.52 18.72
C GLU A 18 -12.00 -3.74 19.98
N ARG A 19 -11.03 -4.25 20.74
CA ARG A 19 -10.50 -3.55 21.92
C ARG A 19 -9.75 -2.28 21.51
N ILE A 20 -8.86 -2.39 20.53
CA ILE A 20 -8.08 -1.25 20.02
C ILE A 20 -9.00 -0.20 19.42
N GLU A 21 -9.99 -0.59 18.62
CA GLU A 21 -10.96 0.32 18.04
C GLU A 21 -11.78 1.06 19.10
N ARG A 22 -12.20 0.36 20.17
CA ARG A 22 -12.87 1.01 21.31
C ARG A 22 -11.96 2.01 22.03
N GLN A 23 -10.67 1.70 22.18
CA GLN A 23 -9.72 2.62 22.80
C GLN A 23 -9.54 3.89 21.95
N LEU A 24 -9.34 3.73 20.63
CA LEU A 24 -9.17 4.85 19.70
C LEU A 24 -10.40 5.78 19.66
N ARG A 25 -11.62 5.23 19.77
CA ARG A 25 -12.86 6.02 19.85
C ARG A 25 -13.04 6.77 21.16
N VAL A 26 -12.48 6.26 22.27
CA VAL A 26 -12.55 6.92 23.58
C VAL A 26 -11.59 8.11 23.64
N ASP A 27 -10.39 7.96 23.08
CA ASP A 27 -9.38 9.03 23.07
C ASP A 27 -9.79 10.21 22.17
N THR A 28 -10.47 9.96 21.04
CA THR A 28 -11.05 11.05 20.20
C THR A 28 -12.24 11.76 20.84
N GLY A 29 -12.89 11.17 21.84
CA GLY A 29 -14.04 11.74 22.55
C GLY A 29 -13.67 12.61 23.76
N ALA A 30 -12.44 12.52 24.28
CA ALA A 30 -12.02 13.20 25.50
C ALA A 30 -11.66 14.69 25.30
N ASP A 31 -11.34 15.11 24.07
CA ASP A 31 -10.88 16.48 23.78
C ASP A 31 -11.99 17.55 23.69
N THR A 32 -13.25 17.20 23.98
CA THR A 32 -14.37 18.17 23.98
C THR A 32 -14.99 18.43 25.35
N ALA A 33 -14.41 17.93 26.44
CA ALA A 33 -14.91 18.19 27.79
C ALA A 33 -13.84 18.76 28.74
N ASP A 34 -13.90 20.08 28.83
CA ASP A 34 -13.80 20.86 30.08
C ASP A 34 -12.44 21.46 30.49
N THR A 35 -12.38 22.76 30.22
CA THR A 35 -11.73 23.85 30.94
C THR A 35 -11.40 23.59 32.42
N GLY A 36 -10.10 23.70 32.75
CA GLY A 36 -9.65 24.38 33.95
C GLY A 36 -9.62 23.57 35.25
N LYS A 37 -8.48 22.92 35.53
CA LYS A 37 -7.93 22.91 36.90
C LYS A 37 -6.42 22.63 36.92
N SER A 38 -5.69 23.66 37.34
CA SER A 38 -4.33 23.58 37.86
C SER A 38 -4.27 22.65 39.08
N LEU A 39 -3.28 21.76 39.15
CA LEU A 39 -2.43 21.54 40.34
C LEU A 39 -1.35 20.46 40.12
N HIS A 40 -0.13 20.87 40.49
CA HIS A 40 1.05 20.10 40.92
C HIS A 40 1.82 19.21 39.94
N VAL A 41 3.01 19.71 39.61
CA VAL A 41 4.18 18.96 39.15
C VAL A 41 4.68 18.10 40.31
N ASP A 42 4.71 16.79 40.12
CA ASP A 42 5.64 15.89 40.81
C ASP A 42 6.40 15.11 39.73
N GLU A 43 7.72 15.22 39.81
CA GLU A 43 8.68 14.58 38.93
C GLU A 43 8.68 13.07 39.19
N ASP A 44 8.12 12.28 38.28
CA ASP A 44 8.50 10.87 38.13
C ASP A 44 8.87 10.60 36.67
N MET A 45 10.17 10.47 36.47
CA MET A 45 10.86 10.32 35.20
C MET A 45 10.84 8.82 34.83
N GLY A 46 9.68 8.33 34.40
CA GLY A 46 9.48 6.96 33.93
C GLY A 46 8.77 6.96 32.59
N GLU A 47 9.52 6.72 31.51
CA GLU A 47 9.04 6.09 30.27
C GLU A 47 7.65 6.56 29.79
N TRP A 48 7.57 7.82 29.32
CA TRP A 48 6.39 8.35 28.63
C TRP A 48 6.23 7.67 27.26
N ALA A 49 5.85 6.40 27.25
CA ALA A 49 5.26 5.80 26.07
C ALA A 49 3.90 6.49 25.86
N LEU A 50 3.82 7.36 24.85
CA LEU A 50 2.61 8.01 24.40
C LEU A 50 1.44 6.99 24.33
N PRO A 51 0.21 7.35 24.74
CA PRO A 51 -0.94 6.45 24.80
C PRO A 51 -1.20 5.67 23.50
N THR A 52 -0.78 6.21 22.36
CA THR A 52 -0.91 5.67 20.99
C THR A 52 0.14 4.62 20.59
N ALA A 53 1.28 4.52 21.29
CA ALA A 53 2.39 3.66 20.86
C ALA A 53 2.12 2.15 21.06
N ARG A 54 1.35 1.78 22.10
CA ARG A 54 1.01 0.38 22.37
C ARG A 54 -0.04 -0.17 21.40
N PRO A 55 -1.17 0.51 21.15
CA PRO A 55 -2.13 0.09 20.12
C PRO A 55 -1.49 -0.05 18.75
N ALA A 56 -0.64 0.90 18.33
CA ALA A 56 0.04 0.85 17.05
C ALA A 56 0.96 -0.38 16.91
N ARG A 57 1.69 -0.75 17.97
CA ARG A 57 2.56 -1.95 17.96
C ARG A 57 1.75 -3.26 17.84
N GLU A 58 0.60 -3.32 18.51
CA GLU A 58 -0.32 -4.47 18.42
C GLU A 58 -0.92 -4.58 17.01
N LEU A 59 -1.32 -3.46 16.39
CA LEU A 59 -1.79 -3.42 15.00
C LEU A 59 -0.68 -3.82 14.01
N TRP A 60 0.54 -3.33 14.21
CA TRP A 60 1.70 -3.74 13.41
C TRP A 60 1.91 -5.25 13.43
N THR A 61 1.75 -5.87 14.59
CA THR A 61 1.88 -7.32 14.72
C THR A 61 0.83 -8.04 13.87
N LEU A 62 -0.42 -7.55 13.88
CA LEU A 62 -1.49 -8.10 13.05
C LEU A 62 -1.23 -7.91 11.55
N VAL A 63 -0.76 -6.72 11.13
CA VAL A 63 -0.40 -6.43 9.73
C VAL A 63 0.69 -7.37 9.22
N LEU A 64 1.70 -7.64 10.06
CA LEU A 64 2.88 -8.40 9.68
C LEU A 64 2.69 -9.91 9.76
N ASP A 65 1.64 -10.37 10.45
CA ASP A 65 1.36 -11.79 10.61
C ASP A 65 0.63 -12.37 9.38
N VAL A 66 1.33 -12.37 8.23
CA VAL A 66 0.80 -12.83 6.94
C VAL A 66 0.40 -14.31 6.97
N VAL A 67 1.01 -15.09 7.86
CA VAL A 67 0.79 -16.55 7.95
C VAL A 67 -0.49 -16.85 8.74
N PHE A 68 -0.77 -16.10 9.80
CA PHE A 68 -1.85 -16.44 10.73
C PHE A 68 -3.01 -15.43 10.73
N ALA A 69 -2.86 -14.25 10.14
CA ALA A 69 -3.91 -13.25 10.02
C ALA A 69 -4.59 -13.27 8.62
N PRO A 70 -5.91 -13.57 8.55
CA PRO A 70 -6.73 -13.32 7.38
C PRO A 70 -6.53 -11.92 6.79
N LEU A 71 -6.60 -11.81 5.46
CA LEU A 71 -6.40 -10.55 4.75
C LEU A 71 -7.32 -9.42 5.27
N SER A 72 -8.60 -9.72 5.50
CA SER A 72 -9.56 -8.76 6.06
C SER A 72 -9.14 -8.19 7.42
N LEU A 73 -8.49 -9.01 8.27
CA LEU A 73 -7.96 -8.56 9.56
C LEU A 73 -6.73 -7.67 9.39
N ARG A 74 -5.85 -7.99 8.44
CA ARG A 74 -4.69 -7.14 8.10
C ARG A 74 -5.12 -5.80 7.53
N ILE A 75 -6.12 -5.77 6.65
CA ILE A 75 -6.69 -4.54 6.09
C ILE A 75 -7.31 -3.70 7.21
N ARG A 76 -8.09 -4.32 8.11
CA ARG A 76 -8.68 -3.60 9.24
C ARG A 76 -7.62 -3.07 10.21
N ALA A 77 -6.54 -3.82 10.44
CA ALA A 77 -5.42 -3.36 11.26
C ALA A 77 -4.69 -2.17 10.61
N ALA A 78 -4.47 -2.21 9.30
CA ALA A 78 -3.90 -1.14 8.51
C ALA A 78 -4.78 0.13 8.53
N GLU A 79 -6.10 -0.02 8.44
CA GLU A 79 -7.06 1.09 8.58
C GLU A 79 -6.94 1.78 9.94
N LEU A 80 -6.89 1.01 11.03
CA LEU A 80 -6.73 1.55 12.38
C LEU A 80 -5.35 2.20 12.57
N LEU A 81 -4.29 1.65 11.96
CA LEU A 81 -2.96 2.28 11.94
C LEU A 81 -3.00 3.63 11.22
N ASN A 82 -3.68 3.71 10.08
CA ASN A 82 -3.88 4.98 9.37
C ASN A 82 -4.63 5.99 10.23
N ALA A 83 -5.67 5.56 10.96
CA ALA A 83 -6.40 6.43 11.88
C ALA A 83 -5.51 6.93 13.04
N CYS A 84 -4.68 6.07 13.62
CA CYS A 84 -3.67 6.47 14.62
C CYS A 84 -2.73 7.55 14.06
N CYS A 85 -2.26 7.37 12.83
CA CYS A 85 -1.34 8.30 12.20
C CYS A 85 -2.02 9.60 11.72
N ALA A 86 -3.36 9.63 11.59
CA ALA A 86 -4.11 10.84 11.24
C ALA A 86 -4.38 11.74 12.46
N GLY A 87 -4.42 11.17 13.67
CA GLY A 87 -4.58 11.89 14.92
C GLY A 87 -3.26 12.30 15.59
N ALA A 88 -2.12 11.90 15.04
CA ALA A 88 -0.78 12.21 15.57
C ALA A 88 -0.12 13.36 14.80
N ASP A 89 0.85 14.02 15.43
CA ASP A 89 1.71 14.99 14.75
C ASP A 89 2.55 14.32 13.66
N ALA A 90 3.01 15.07 12.65
CA ALA A 90 3.67 14.53 11.46
C ALA A 90 4.90 13.65 11.80
N ASP A 91 5.76 14.12 12.70
CA ASP A 91 6.96 13.38 13.12
C ASP A 91 6.61 12.09 13.88
N GLU A 92 5.51 12.09 14.64
CA GLU A 92 5.03 10.91 15.36
C GLU A 92 4.38 9.91 14.42
N ALA A 93 3.54 10.37 13.50
CA ALA A 93 2.91 9.56 12.47
C ALA A 93 3.97 8.84 11.62
N GLU A 94 5.06 9.53 11.29
CA GLU A 94 6.20 8.94 10.59
C GLU A 94 6.89 7.86 11.45
N ALA A 95 7.21 8.19 12.71
CA ALA A 95 7.87 7.26 13.62
C ALA A 95 7.01 6.00 13.91
N LEU A 96 5.68 6.11 13.86
CA LEU A 96 4.76 5.00 14.10
C LEU A 96 4.84 3.93 13.02
N VAL A 97 5.05 4.32 11.76
CA VAL A 97 5.03 3.38 10.63
C VAL A 97 6.37 3.20 9.91
N ARG A 98 7.41 3.91 10.34
CA ARG A 98 8.77 3.76 9.84
C ARG A 98 9.28 2.33 10.05
N VAL A 99 9.85 1.75 8.99
CA VAL A 99 10.55 0.47 9.04
C VAL A 99 12.05 0.72 8.91
N ASP A 100 12.82 0.38 9.93
CA ASP A 100 14.28 0.50 9.85
C ASP A 100 14.89 -0.59 8.96
N GLU A 101 16.11 -0.37 8.45
CA GLU A 101 16.85 -1.34 7.63
C GLU A 101 16.99 -2.73 8.30
N ARG A 102 17.05 -2.75 9.64
CA ARG A 102 17.14 -3.98 10.45
C ARG A 102 15.86 -4.81 10.40
N ASP A 103 14.76 -4.19 10.00
CA ASP A 103 13.41 -4.74 9.96
C ASP A 103 12.94 -5.00 8.52
N ALA A 104 13.84 -5.22 7.57
CA ALA A 104 13.50 -5.51 6.16
C ALA A 104 12.51 -6.69 5.98
N HIS A 105 12.41 -7.60 6.95
CA HIS A 105 11.40 -8.66 6.97
C HIS A 105 9.96 -8.12 7.08
N LYS A 106 9.76 -6.96 7.72
CA LYS A 106 8.46 -6.28 7.81
C LYS A 106 8.01 -5.77 6.45
N LEU A 107 8.92 -5.14 5.69
CA LEU A 107 8.63 -4.72 4.32
C LEU A 107 8.24 -5.91 3.44
N ARG A 108 8.92 -7.06 3.57
CA ARG A 108 8.52 -8.29 2.86
C ARG A 108 7.10 -8.74 3.20
N ALA A 109 6.74 -8.71 4.47
CA ALA A 109 5.39 -9.07 4.93
C ALA A 109 4.32 -8.12 4.39
N ILE A 110 4.61 -6.82 4.34
CA ILE A 110 3.71 -5.80 3.79
C ILE A 110 3.57 -5.97 2.27
N VAL A 111 4.66 -6.18 1.55
CA VAL A 111 4.63 -6.44 0.10
C VAL A 111 3.83 -7.70 -0.20
N SER A 112 4.08 -8.80 0.51
CA SER A 112 3.32 -10.04 0.35
C SER A 112 1.83 -9.84 0.64
N SER A 113 1.49 -9.10 1.70
CA SER A 113 0.11 -8.75 2.03
C SER A 113 -0.55 -7.85 0.99
N THR A 114 0.23 -6.97 0.36
CA THR A 114 -0.23 -6.12 -0.74
C THR A 114 -0.58 -6.96 -1.95
N CYS A 115 0.24 -7.94 -2.31
CA CYS A 115 -0.03 -8.82 -3.43
C CYS A 115 -1.29 -9.65 -3.17
N GLN A 116 -1.42 -10.18 -1.97
CA GLN A 116 -2.65 -10.88 -1.56
C GLN A 116 -3.88 -9.96 -1.61
N ALA A 117 -3.77 -8.70 -1.18
CA ALA A 117 -4.85 -7.72 -1.29
C ALA A 117 -5.25 -7.48 -2.75
N LEU A 118 -4.28 -7.41 -3.65
CA LEU A 118 -4.52 -7.20 -5.08
C LEU A 118 -5.11 -8.44 -5.77
N GLU A 119 -4.81 -9.64 -5.28
CA GLU A 119 -5.36 -10.90 -5.82
C GLU A 119 -6.78 -11.18 -5.32
N GLU A 120 -7.04 -10.96 -4.04
CA GLU A 120 -8.30 -11.37 -3.40
C GLU A 120 -9.40 -10.31 -3.47
N LEU A 121 -9.04 -9.03 -3.69
CA LEU A 121 -10.00 -7.93 -3.74
C LEU A 121 -10.36 -7.54 -5.18
N ASP A 122 -11.66 -7.43 -5.42
CA ASP A 122 -12.22 -6.93 -6.66
C ASP A 122 -12.44 -5.41 -6.58
N ALA A 123 -11.70 -4.65 -7.40
CA ALA A 123 -11.85 -3.18 -7.46
C ALA A 123 -13.17 -2.73 -8.11
N THR A 124 -13.92 -3.63 -8.75
CA THR A 124 -15.25 -3.33 -9.32
C THR A 124 -16.36 -3.40 -8.27
N ASP A 125 -16.11 -4.09 -7.17
CA ASP A 125 -16.99 -4.11 -6.00
C ASP A 125 -16.64 -2.95 -5.06
N ALA A 126 -17.62 -2.13 -4.69
CA ALA A 126 -17.37 -0.90 -3.95
C ALA A 126 -16.79 -1.13 -2.54
N GLU A 127 -17.16 -2.23 -1.88
CA GLU A 127 -16.66 -2.55 -0.54
C GLU A 127 -15.20 -3.04 -0.60
N GLN A 128 -14.91 -3.94 -1.54
CA GLN A 128 -13.56 -4.45 -1.77
C GLN A 128 -12.61 -3.39 -2.33
N ALA A 129 -13.09 -2.49 -3.19
CA ALA A 129 -12.34 -1.33 -3.64
C ALA A 129 -11.95 -0.42 -2.46
N ALA A 130 -12.88 -0.12 -1.55
CA ALA A 130 -12.58 0.66 -0.36
C ALA A 130 -11.52 0.00 0.53
N GLN A 131 -11.60 -1.33 0.70
CA GLN A 131 -10.58 -2.12 1.41
C GLN A 131 -9.22 -2.06 0.72
N LEU A 132 -9.19 -2.16 -0.61
CA LEU A 132 -7.98 -2.08 -1.40
C LEU A 132 -7.33 -0.70 -1.27
N PHE A 133 -8.08 0.38 -1.44
CA PHE A 133 -7.56 1.74 -1.29
C PHE A 133 -7.09 2.04 0.14
N THR A 134 -7.77 1.49 1.14
CA THR A 134 -7.33 1.58 2.54
C THR A 134 -5.96 0.92 2.73
N TRP A 135 -5.76 -0.27 2.15
CA TRP A 135 -4.48 -0.96 2.19
C TRP A 135 -3.39 -0.21 1.42
N LEU A 136 -3.69 0.31 0.23
CA LEU A 136 -2.74 1.09 -0.58
C LEU A 136 -2.32 2.38 0.11
N GLY A 137 -3.25 3.09 0.76
CA GLY A 137 -2.92 4.28 1.55
C GLY A 137 -2.06 3.96 2.78
N PHE A 138 -2.25 2.80 3.42
CA PHE A 138 -1.36 2.32 4.47
C PHE A 138 0.05 2.04 3.95
N LEU A 139 0.14 1.29 2.85
CA LEU A 139 1.40 0.98 2.18
C LEU A 139 2.17 2.25 1.80
N GLU A 140 1.51 3.21 1.14
CA GLU A 140 2.10 4.50 0.78
C GLU A 140 2.71 5.19 2.01
N ARG A 141 1.97 5.23 3.13
CA ARG A 141 2.43 5.86 4.36
C ARG A 141 3.65 5.17 4.96
N VAL A 142 3.69 3.83 4.98
CA VAL A 142 4.86 3.06 5.44
C VAL A 142 6.08 3.36 4.57
N LEU A 143 5.89 3.43 3.26
CA LEU A 143 6.98 3.71 2.31
C LEU A 143 7.52 5.13 2.49
N LEU A 144 6.64 6.13 2.62
CA LEU A 144 7.04 7.51 2.86
C LEU A 144 7.79 7.69 4.19
N ALA A 145 7.39 6.96 5.23
CA ALA A 145 8.01 7.06 6.56
C ALA A 145 9.34 6.30 6.69
N THR A 146 9.62 5.39 5.77
CA THR A 146 10.83 4.57 5.76
C THR A 146 11.88 5.27 4.89
N SER A 147 12.92 5.84 5.51
CA SER A 147 13.94 6.64 4.82
C SER A 147 14.66 5.89 3.70
N SER A 148 14.18 6.07 2.47
CA SER A 148 14.92 6.23 1.22
C SER A 148 13.86 6.36 0.13
N GLU A 149 13.77 7.53 -0.52
CA GLU A 149 13.21 7.78 -1.87
C GLU A 149 12.41 6.62 -2.52
N VAL A 150 11.25 6.23 -1.95
CA VAL A 150 10.52 5.05 -2.42
C VAL A 150 9.02 5.27 -2.50
N LEU A 151 8.54 5.57 -3.71
CA LEU A 151 7.25 5.06 -4.19
C LEU A 151 7.41 3.58 -4.53
N PHE A 152 6.33 2.83 -4.71
CA PHE A 152 6.36 1.44 -5.22
C PHE A 152 7.25 1.27 -6.48
N GLY A 153 7.41 2.36 -7.24
CA GLY A 153 8.35 2.49 -8.34
C GLY A 153 9.84 2.34 -7.99
N ASP A 154 10.29 2.79 -6.82
CA ASP A 154 11.70 2.71 -6.44
C ASP A 154 12.05 1.40 -5.73
N ILE A 155 11.06 0.66 -5.19
CA ILE A 155 11.24 -0.77 -4.82
C ILE A 155 11.61 -1.58 -6.06
N LEU A 156 10.88 -1.35 -7.15
CA LEU A 156 11.11 -2.05 -8.41
C LEU A 156 12.36 -1.57 -9.14
N ALA A 157 12.72 -0.29 -8.99
CA ALA A 157 13.91 0.30 -9.59
C ALA A 157 15.21 0.03 -8.80
N SER A 158 15.10 -0.33 -7.51
CA SER A 158 16.25 -0.71 -6.69
C SER A 158 16.58 -2.19 -6.83
N ASP A 159 17.80 -2.52 -7.23
CA ASP A 159 18.29 -3.91 -7.32
C ASP A 159 18.15 -4.67 -5.99
N ALA A 160 18.33 -3.97 -4.86
CA ALA A 160 18.26 -4.57 -3.54
C ALA A 160 16.81 -4.79 -3.08
N ALA A 161 15.89 -3.89 -3.41
CA ALA A 161 14.48 -3.97 -3.01
C ALA A 161 13.65 -4.85 -3.97
N SER A 162 13.96 -4.85 -5.26
CA SER A 162 13.34 -5.74 -6.25
C SER A 162 13.64 -7.21 -5.97
N ALA A 163 14.81 -7.54 -5.41
CA ALA A 163 15.13 -8.88 -4.92
C ALA A 163 14.21 -9.38 -3.78
N LEU A 164 13.40 -8.49 -3.19
CA LEU A 164 12.45 -8.81 -2.12
C LEU A 164 11.04 -9.11 -2.64
N VAL A 165 10.77 -8.87 -3.93
CA VAL A 165 9.48 -9.14 -4.58
C VAL A 165 9.54 -10.51 -5.26
N TYR A 166 8.60 -11.41 -4.97
CA TYR A 166 8.57 -12.70 -5.64
C TYR A 166 8.16 -12.54 -7.12
N VAL A 167 8.63 -13.45 -7.98
CA VAL A 167 8.32 -13.44 -9.42
C VAL A 167 6.81 -13.48 -9.68
N ASN A 168 6.03 -14.18 -8.86
CA ASN A 168 4.57 -14.24 -9.03
C ASN A 168 3.91 -12.90 -8.65
N ASP A 169 4.32 -12.32 -7.53
CA ASP A 169 3.86 -11.01 -7.05
C ASP A 169 4.08 -9.91 -8.10
N PHE A 170 5.26 -9.94 -8.74
CA PHE A 170 5.58 -9.03 -9.83
C PHE A 170 4.65 -9.21 -11.04
N LYS A 171 4.28 -10.45 -11.37
CA LYS A 171 3.33 -10.73 -12.47
C LYS A 171 1.93 -10.20 -12.17
N VAL A 172 1.47 -10.36 -10.93
CA VAL A 172 0.19 -9.80 -10.48
C VAL A 172 0.18 -8.28 -10.58
N LEU A 173 1.29 -7.63 -10.23
CA LEU A 173 1.41 -6.18 -10.39
C LEU A 173 1.31 -5.75 -11.86
N VAL A 174 1.90 -6.51 -12.77
CA VAL A 174 1.75 -6.28 -14.22
C VAL A 174 0.29 -6.45 -14.64
N ASP A 175 -0.37 -7.53 -14.21
CA ASP A 175 -1.78 -7.78 -14.52
C ASP A 175 -2.69 -6.65 -13.97
N LEU A 176 -2.41 -6.14 -12.76
CA LEU A 176 -3.12 -5.01 -12.17
C LEU A 176 -2.98 -3.75 -13.02
N VAL A 177 -1.75 -3.38 -13.38
CA VAL A 177 -1.49 -2.19 -14.19
C VAL A 177 -2.19 -2.29 -15.54
N ILE A 178 -2.22 -3.48 -16.15
CA ILE A 178 -2.98 -3.71 -17.38
C ILE A 178 -4.47 -3.50 -17.14
N ARG A 179 -5.02 -4.12 -16.10
CA ARG A 179 -6.45 -4.03 -15.74
C ARG A 179 -6.87 -2.58 -15.52
N GLU A 180 -6.22 -1.88 -14.61
CA GLU A 180 -6.60 -0.51 -14.23
C GLU A 180 -6.43 0.47 -15.40
N CYS A 181 -5.37 0.33 -16.20
CA CYS A 181 -5.20 1.16 -17.39
C CYS A 181 -6.28 0.91 -18.46
N THR A 182 -6.83 -0.30 -18.51
CA THR A 182 -7.89 -0.69 -19.46
C THR A 182 -9.27 -0.24 -18.98
N ASP A 183 -9.55 -0.43 -17.69
CA ASP A 183 -10.90 -0.29 -17.12
C ASP A 183 -11.24 1.16 -16.71
N LEU A 184 -10.22 1.99 -16.41
CA LEU A 184 -10.45 3.38 -16.02
C LEU A 184 -11.13 4.18 -17.15
N PRO A 185 -12.00 5.16 -16.82
CA PRO A 185 -12.51 6.13 -17.79
C PRO A 185 -11.38 6.91 -18.47
N GLN A 186 -11.64 7.38 -19.70
CA GLN A 186 -10.63 8.05 -20.51
C GLN A 186 -10.13 9.36 -19.89
N ASP A 187 -11.01 10.09 -19.21
CA ASP A 187 -10.75 11.38 -18.54
C ASP A 187 -10.15 11.23 -17.14
N ASP A 188 -9.96 10.00 -16.65
CA ASP A 188 -9.47 9.76 -15.30
C ASP A 188 -7.95 10.02 -15.18
N ALA A 189 -7.61 11.06 -14.40
CA ALA A 189 -6.23 11.45 -14.14
C ALA A 189 -5.43 10.38 -13.36
N THR A 190 -6.11 9.47 -12.65
CA THR A 190 -5.48 8.38 -11.88
C THR A 190 -4.69 7.44 -12.78
N ARG A 191 -5.05 7.34 -14.07
CA ARG A 191 -4.31 6.57 -15.07
C ARG A 191 -2.84 6.97 -15.15
N LEU A 192 -2.51 8.24 -14.90
CA LEU A 192 -1.13 8.71 -14.86
C LEU A 192 -0.28 7.99 -13.81
N HIS A 193 -0.87 7.65 -12.65
CA HIS A 193 -0.18 6.94 -11.59
C HIS A 193 0.14 5.50 -12.00
N PHE A 194 -0.81 4.81 -12.65
CA PHE A 194 -0.58 3.46 -13.17
C PHE A 194 0.44 3.44 -14.30
N LEU A 195 0.45 4.43 -15.19
CA LEU A 195 1.49 4.55 -16.23
C LEU A 195 2.87 4.87 -15.64
N THR A 196 2.92 5.68 -14.58
CA THR A 196 4.17 5.93 -13.86
C THR A 196 4.68 4.67 -13.19
N LEU A 197 3.79 3.85 -12.61
CA LEU A 197 4.13 2.54 -12.09
C LEU A 197 4.59 1.58 -13.20
N LEU A 198 3.93 1.60 -14.36
CA LEU A 198 4.31 0.79 -15.52
C LEU A 198 5.74 1.10 -15.98
N GLU A 199 6.11 2.37 -16.10
CA GLU A 199 7.49 2.74 -16.45
C GLU A 199 8.51 2.09 -15.50
N ARG A 200 8.19 2.06 -14.21
CA ARG A 200 9.08 1.49 -13.17
C ARG A 200 9.12 -0.03 -13.21
N ILE A 201 8.01 -0.68 -13.54
CA ILE A 201 7.94 -2.10 -13.83
C ILE A 201 8.86 -2.44 -15.01
N LEU A 202 8.79 -1.67 -16.10
CA LEU A 202 9.60 -1.88 -17.30
C LEU A 202 11.09 -1.63 -17.06
N ASP A 203 11.43 -0.66 -16.20
CA ASP A 203 12.80 -0.43 -15.73
C ASP A 203 13.32 -1.52 -14.78
N SER A 204 12.44 -2.36 -14.23
CA SER A 204 12.84 -3.32 -13.19
C SER A 204 13.61 -4.52 -13.77
N PRO A 205 14.72 -4.93 -13.12
CA PRO A 205 15.38 -6.20 -13.45
C PRO A 205 14.45 -7.42 -13.36
N LEU A 206 13.41 -7.35 -12.53
CA LEU A 206 12.40 -8.39 -12.40
C LEU A 206 11.61 -8.61 -13.69
N TYR A 207 11.39 -7.56 -14.49
CA TYR A 207 10.69 -7.70 -15.76
C TYR A 207 11.47 -8.62 -16.71
N LEU A 208 12.78 -8.46 -16.78
CA LEU A 208 13.65 -9.35 -17.54
C LEU A 208 13.69 -10.77 -16.94
N GLN A 209 13.77 -10.89 -15.61
CA GLN A 209 13.78 -12.19 -14.92
C GLN A 209 12.48 -12.98 -15.14
N THR A 210 11.34 -12.29 -15.19
CA THR A 210 10.02 -12.88 -15.48
C THR A 210 9.79 -13.18 -16.95
N GLN A 211 10.82 -13.04 -17.81
CA GLN A 211 10.76 -13.22 -19.26
C GLN A 211 9.79 -12.23 -19.93
N MET A 212 9.76 -10.98 -19.43
CA MET A 212 8.91 -9.90 -19.93
C MET A 212 7.43 -10.34 -19.93
N TYR A 213 6.96 -10.77 -18.76
CA TYR A 213 5.60 -11.25 -18.57
C TYR A 213 4.58 -10.25 -19.11
N ARG A 214 3.60 -10.72 -19.89
CA ARG A 214 2.56 -9.89 -20.55
C ARG A 214 3.10 -8.80 -21.49
N LYS A 215 4.30 -8.96 -22.04
CA LYS A 215 4.90 -8.02 -23.00
C LYS A 215 3.92 -7.61 -24.12
N HIS A 216 3.27 -8.59 -24.74
CA HIS A 216 2.39 -8.32 -25.87
C HIS A 216 1.14 -7.55 -25.44
N GLU A 217 0.52 -7.94 -24.32
CA GLU A 217 -0.64 -7.24 -23.77
C GLU A 217 -0.32 -5.81 -23.35
N LEU A 218 0.86 -5.57 -22.77
CA LEU A 218 1.35 -4.23 -22.43
C LEU A 218 1.56 -3.37 -23.68
N TRP A 219 2.14 -3.94 -24.74
CA TRP A 219 2.29 -3.25 -26.02
C TRP A 219 0.92 -2.86 -26.61
N THR A 220 0.01 -3.82 -26.74
CA THR A 220 -1.34 -3.58 -27.26
C THR A 220 -2.11 -2.55 -26.44
N LEU A 221 -1.98 -2.59 -25.10
CA LEU A 221 -2.55 -1.58 -24.22
C LEU A 221 -2.02 -0.18 -24.50
N LEU A 222 -0.69 -0.03 -24.57
CA LEU A 222 -0.06 1.27 -24.81
C LEU A 222 -0.42 1.85 -26.18
N GLU A 223 -0.47 1.01 -27.22
CA GLU A 223 -0.96 1.41 -28.55
C GLU A 223 -2.43 1.86 -28.50
N ALA A 224 -3.31 1.05 -27.91
CA ALA A 224 -4.73 1.37 -27.83
C ALA A 224 -5.00 2.67 -27.05
N LEU A 225 -4.25 2.90 -25.96
CA LEU A 225 -4.35 4.13 -25.18
C LEU A 225 -3.80 5.34 -25.94
N LEU A 226 -2.71 5.18 -26.69
CA LEU A 226 -2.16 6.25 -27.50
C LEU A 226 -3.11 6.62 -28.64
N ASP A 227 -3.70 5.63 -29.30
CA ASP A 227 -4.70 5.83 -30.37
C ASP A 227 -5.91 6.60 -29.83
N ALA A 228 -6.47 6.16 -28.68
CA ALA A 228 -7.57 6.86 -28.02
C ALA A 228 -7.18 8.28 -27.56
N GLY A 229 -5.92 8.50 -27.18
CA GLY A 229 -5.37 9.81 -26.83
C GLY A 229 -5.15 10.73 -28.02
N ALA A 230 -5.05 10.19 -29.24
CA ALA A 230 -4.78 10.93 -30.47
C ALA A 230 -6.04 11.36 -31.22
N GLU A 231 -7.22 10.87 -30.83
CA GLU A 231 -8.51 11.29 -31.40
C GLU A 231 -8.78 12.78 -31.14
N GLU A 232 -9.38 13.48 -32.12
CA GLU A 232 -9.65 14.93 -32.01
C GLU A 232 -10.61 15.26 -30.85
N ASP A 233 -11.49 14.33 -30.51
CA ASP A 233 -12.47 14.46 -29.41
C ASP A 233 -11.99 13.79 -28.11
N SER A 234 -10.71 13.44 -28.00
CA SER A 234 -10.17 12.74 -26.83
C SER A 234 -10.35 13.56 -25.55
N HIS A 235 -10.92 12.93 -24.54
CA HIS A 235 -11.01 13.48 -23.19
C HIS A 235 -9.82 13.09 -22.30
N MET A 236 -8.80 12.44 -22.87
CA MET A 236 -7.66 11.96 -22.11
C MET A 236 -6.80 13.12 -21.62
N PRO A 237 -6.41 13.15 -20.33
CA PRO A 237 -5.55 14.21 -19.81
C PRO A 237 -4.22 14.28 -20.56
N GLU A 238 -3.76 15.50 -20.89
CA GLU A 238 -2.51 15.72 -21.66
C GLU A 238 -1.30 15.05 -21.00
N ALA A 239 -1.19 15.10 -19.68
CA ALA A 239 -0.13 14.45 -18.92
C ALA A 239 -0.10 12.92 -19.09
N VAL A 240 -1.27 12.28 -19.27
CA VAL A 240 -1.38 10.84 -19.52
C VAL A 240 -0.86 10.53 -20.93
N VAL A 241 -1.27 11.30 -21.93
CA VAL A 241 -0.82 11.15 -23.32
C VAL A 241 0.69 11.36 -23.45
N ASP A 242 1.23 12.38 -22.79
CA ASP A 242 2.67 12.63 -22.76
C ASP A 242 3.43 11.49 -22.08
N LYS A 243 2.88 10.93 -21.00
CA LYS A 243 3.47 9.77 -20.33
C LYS A 243 3.46 8.53 -21.21
N LEU A 244 2.38 8.26 -21.93
CA LEU A 244 2.29 7.15 -22.90
C LEU A 244 3.37 7.27 -23.97
N LYS A 245 3.51 8.47 -24.58
CA LYS A 245 4.57 8.74 -25.56
C LYS A 245 5.96 8.52 -24.98
N GLN A 246 6.20 8.99 -23.75
CA GLN A 246 7.49 8.80 -23.07
C GLN A 246 7.81 7.31 -22.89
N ILE A 247 6.86 6.52 -22.40
CA ILE A 247 7.03 5.08 -22.20
C ILE A 247 7.29 4.39 -23.53
N LEU A 248 6.46 4.62 -24.55
CA LEU A 248 6.62 4.00 -25.85
C LEU A 248 7.98 4.32 -26.47
N VAL A 249 8.40 5.59 -26.48
CA VAL A 249 9.73 5.98 -27.01
C VAL A 249 10.87 5.30 -26.25
N ARG A 250 10.76 5.16 -24.93
CA ARG A 250 11.83 4.62 -24.09
C ARG A 250 11.93 3.10 -24.15
N TYR A 251 10.81 2.40 -24.31
CA TYR A 251 10.74 0.93 -24.23
C TYR A 251 10.26 0.26 -25.52
N ILE A 252 10.22 0.96 -26.66
CA ILE A 252 9.81 0.35 -27.94
C ILE A 252 10.61 -0.91 -28.26
N ASP A 253 11.94 -0.87 -28.16
CA ASP A 253 12.79 -2.03 -28.45
C ASP A 253 12.63 -3.18 -27.44
N LEU A 254 12.07 -2.89 -26.26
CA LEU A 254 11.78 -3.89 -25.24
C LEU A 254 10.40 -4.54 -25.49
N LEU A 255 9.44 -3.77 -25.99
CA LEU A 255 8.04 -4.15 -26.12
C LEU A 255 7.59 -4.57 -27.54
N ASP A 256 8.34 -4.21 -28.59
CA ASP A 256 8.23 -4.72 -29.97
C ASP A 256 8.88 -6.12 -30.09
#